data_AF-A0A285Z9Z4-F1
#
_entry.id   AF-A0A285Z9Z4-F1
#
_cell.length_a   1.000
_cell.length_b   1.000
_cell.length_c   1.000
_cell.angle_alpha   90.00
_cell.angle_beta   90.00
_cell.angle_gamma   90.00
#
_symmetry.space_group_name_H-M   'P 1'
#
loop_
_entity.id
_entity.type
_entity.pdbx_description
1 polymer ?
#
loop_
_entity_poly.entity_id
_entity_poly.type
_entity_poly.pdbx_seq_one_letter_code
_entity_poly.pdbx_strand_id
1 'polypeptide(L)'
;MSPEILYEAVEWLGRLNGQPSGRERKAFRVWLAQDEEHIEAFKRMQEIETYLHEHAPAARTAPTMKVLALMAVLALLTAVWI
;
A
#
# COMPACT_ATOMS: atom_id res chain seq x y z
N MET A 1 4.95 -9.62 -9.81
CA MET A 1 4.92 -8.58 -8.77
C MET A 1 6.08 -8.76 -7.84
N SER A 2 7.06 -7.86 -7.92
CA SER A 2 8.20 -7.89 -7.01
C SER A 2 7.81 -7.37 -5.62
N PRO A 3 8.50 -7.84 -4.56
CA PRO A 3 8.33 -7.29 -3.21
C PRO A 3 8.58 -5.79 -3.11
N GLU A 4 9.50 -5.26 -3.92
CA GLU A 4 9.86 -3.84 -3.96
C GLU A 4 8.69 -2.98 -4.45
N ILE A 5 8.03 -3.38 -5.54
CA ILE A 5 6.90 -2.61 -6.10
C ILE A 5 5.69 -2.64 -5.15
N LEU A 6 5.50 -3.76 -4.44
CA LEU A 6 4.49 -3.85 -3.37
C LEU A 6 4.79 -2.88 -2.23
N TYR A 7 6.05 -2.81 -1.78
CA TYR A 7 6.47 -1.87 -0.74
C TYR A 7 6.22 -0.42 -1.16
N GLU A 8 6.62 -0.05 -2.38
CA GLU A 8 6.39 1.28 -2.92
C GLU A 8 4.89 1.62 -3.02
N ALA A 9 4.05 0.64 -3.38
CA ALA A 9 2.60 0.82 -3.40
C ALA A 9 2.03 1.11 -1.99
N VAL A 10 2.56 0.47 -0.94
CA VAL A 10 2.19 0.76 0.46
C VAL A 10 2.60 2.18 0.85
N GLU A 11 3.82 2.61 0.48
CA GLU A 11 4.27 3.97 0.73
C GLU A 11 3.34 5.00 0.07
N TRP A 12 2.93 4.74 -1.18
CA TRP A 12 2.01 5.61 -1.90
C TRP A 12 0.63 5.69 -1.26
N LEU A 13 0.07 4.57 -0.78
CA LEU A 13 -1.19 4.60 -0.02
C LEU A 13 -1.08 5.47 1.23
N GLY A 14 0.02 5.35 1.98
CA GLY A 14 0.28 6.18 3.16
C GLY A 14 0.31 7.68 2.83
N ARG A 15 1.05 8.06 1.78
CA ARG A 15 1.16 9.47 1.33
C ARG A 15 -0.16 10.04 0.84
N LEU A 16 -0.96 9.25 0.11
CA LEU A 16 -2.23 9.72 -0.47
C LEU A 16 -3.35 9.86 0.56
N ASN A 17 -3.32 9.08 1.64
CA ASN A 17 -4.29 9.18 2.74
C ASN A 17 -4.10 10.46 3.61
N GLY A 18 -2.94 11.12 3.53
CA GLY A 18 -2.54 12.26 4.37
C GLY A 18 -2.73 13.66 3.76
N GLN A 19 -3.58 13.81 2.75
CA GLN A 19 -3.78 15.05 1.96
C GLN A 19 -2.55 15.42 1.10
N PRO A 20 -2.35 14.76 -0.06
CA PRO A 20 -1.16 14.90 -0.86
C PRO A 20 -1.08 16.27 -1.55
N SER A 21 0.12 16.84 -1.54
CA SER A 21 0.48 18.03 -2.31
C SER A 21 0.36 17.80 -3.82
N GLY A 22 0.34 18.89 -4.60
CA GLY A 22 0.38 18.80 -6.06
C GLY A 22 1.62 18.08 -6.60
N ARG A 23 2.76 18.20 -5.88
CA ARG A 23 4.02 17.52 -6.21
C ARG A 23 3.90 16.01 -5.99
N GLU A 24 3.36 15.58 -4.86
CA GLU A 24 3.15 14.15 -4.55
C GLU A 24 2.17 13.51 -5.52
N ARG A 25 1.07 14.20 -5.86
CA ARG A 25 0.13 13.71 -6.89
C ARG A 25 0.79 13.56 -8.26
N LYS A 26 1.71 14.46 -8.63
CA LYS A 26 2.46 14.35 -9.88
C LYS A 26 3.44 13.17 -9.82
N ALA A 27 4.18 13.02 -8.73
CA ALA A 27 5.12 11.92 -8.54
C ALA A 27 4.40 10.55 -8.54
N PHE A 28 3.24 10.46 -7.91
CA PHE A 28 2.40 9.26 -7.94
C PHE A 28 1.96 8.89 -9.37
N ARG A 29 1.52 9.86 -10.17
CA ARG A 29 1.19 9.61 -11.59
C ARG A 29 2.39 9.17 -12.42
N VAL A 30 3.59 9.71 -12.13
CA VAL A 30 4.82 9.30 -12.80
C VAL A 30 5.15 7.85 -12.43
N TRP A 31 5.06 7.51 -11.14
CA TRP A 31 5.28 6.15 -10.65
C TRP A 31 4.30 5.14 -11.28
N LEU A 32 2.99 5.45 -11.33
CA LEU A 32 2.01 4.59 -12.02
C LEU A 32 2.30 4.39 -13.52
N ALA A 33 2.97 5.36 -14.15
CA ALA A 33 3.26 5.31 -15.59
C ALA A 33 4.57 4.58 -15.92
N GLN A 34 5.32 4.11 -14.92
CA GLN A 34 6.59 3.42 -15.15
C GLN A 34 6.38 2.01 -15.72
N ASP A 35 5.42 1.27 -15.17
CA ASP A 35 5.09 -0.09 -15.61
C ASP A 35 3.65 -0.45 -15.21
N GLU A 36 3.01 -1.34 -15.96
CA GLU A 36 1.71 -1.93 -15.60
C GLU A 36 1.76 -2.63 -14.23
N GLU A 37 2.91 -3.20 -13.85
CA GLU A 37 3.10 -3.84 -12.55
C GLU A 37 2.88 -2.89 -11.37
N HIS A 38 3.13 -1.58 -11.55
CA HIS A 38 2.92 -0.56 -10.51
C HIS A 38 1.43 -0.28 -10.31
N ILE A 39 0.65 -0.27 -11.41
CA ILE A 39 -0.80 -0.11 -11.36
C ILE A 39 -1.43 -1.29 -10.63
N GLU A 40 -1.03 -2.50 -10.98
CA GLU A 40 -1.57 -3.72 -10.36
C GLU A 40 -1.17 -3.81 -8.88
N ALA A 41 0.05 -3.42 -8.51
CA ALA A 41 0.48 -3.41 -7.12
C ALA A 41 -0.33 -2.42 -6.28
N PHE A 42 -0.59 -1.23 -6.83
CA PHE A 42 -1.38 -0.23 -6.14
C PHE A 42 -2.84 -0.66 -5.96
N LYS A 43 -3.47 -1.24 -6.99
CA LYS A 43 -4.81 -1.86 -6.86
C LYS A 43 -4.83 -2.92 -5.79
N ARG A 44 -3.84 -3.83 -5.79
CA ARG A 44 -3.77 -4.91 -4.82
C ARG A 44 -3.68 -4.39 -3.39
N MET A 45 -2.90 -3.34 -3.15
CA MET A 45 -2.80 -2.76 -1.81
C MET A 45 -4.08 -2.01 -1.39
N GLN A 46 -4.82 -1.40 -2.31
CA GLN A 46 -6.15 -0.83 -2.01
C GLN A 46 -7.17 -1.89 -1.60
N GLU A 47 -7.18 -3.04 -2.27
CA GLU A 47 -8.04 -4.17 -1.92
C GLU A 47 -7.74 -4.67 -0.50
N ILE A 48 -6.45 -4.78 -0.15
CA ILE A 48 -6.02 -5.17 1.20
C ILE A 48 -6.42 -4.11 2.22
N GLU A 49 -6.21 -2.82 1.94
CA GLU A 49 -6.64 -1.75 2.85
C GLU A 49 -8.15 -1.77 3.07
N THR A 50 -8.93 -1.98 2.02
CA THR A 50 -10.40 -2.09 2.07
C THR A 50 -10.82 -3.29 2.92
N TYR A 51 -10.25 -4.46 2.64
CA TYR A 51 -10.52 -5.67 3.40
C TYR A 51 -10.21 -5.50 4.89
N LEU A 52 -9.06 -4.90 5.22
CA LEU A 52 -8.67 -4.61 6.60
C LEU A 52 -9.61 -3.60 7.26
N HIS A 53 -10.06 -2.58 6.53
CA HIS A 53 -11.03 -1.61 7.05
C HIS A 53 -12.36 -2.26 7.41
N GLU A 54 -12.82 -3.21 6.59
CA GLU A 54 -14.10 -3.89 6.75
C GLU A 54 -14.06 -4.99 7.82
N HIS A 55 -12.94 -5.71 7.94
CA HIS A 55 -12.87 -6.95 8.72
C HIS A 55 -11.99 -6.86 9.99
N ALA A 56 -11.20 -5.78 10.16
CA ALA A 56 -10.32 -5.60 11.31
C ALA A 56 -10.58 -4.26 12.04
N PRO A 57 -11.65 -4.15 12.86
CA PRO A 57 -12.03 -2.91 13.53
C PRO A 57 -10.98 -2.37 14.52
N ALA A 58 -10.04 -3.21 14.97
CA ALA A 58 -8.95 -2.82 15.88
C ALA A 58 -7.83 -2.00 15.22
N ALA A 59 -7.72 -1.97 13.88
CA ALA A 59 -6.73 -1.16 13.17
C ALA A 59 -7.15 0.33 13.01
N ARG A 60 -8.31 0.71 13.57
CA ARG A 60 -8.91 2.06 13.42
C ARG A 60 -8.19 3.18 14.19
N THR A 61 -7.35 2.88 15.18
CA THR A 61 -7.01 3.89 16.21
C THR A 61 -5.65 4.58 16.09
N ALA A 62 -4.79 4.24 15.12
CA ALA A 62 -3.55 5.00 14.91
C ALA A 62 -3.07 4.98 13.45
N PRO A 63 -2.83 6.16 12.82
CA PRO A 63 -2.29 6.24 11.45
C PRO A 63 -0.94 5.50 11.32
N THR A 64 -0.19 5.37 12.41
CA THR A 64 1.07 4.62 12.51
C THR A 64 0.91 3.10 12.49
N MET A 65 -0.25 2.56 12.90
CA MET A 65 -0.46 1.10 12.92
C MET A 65 -0.84 0.52 11.56
N LYS A 66 -1.42 1.31 10.65
CA LYS A 66 -1.82 0.83 9.31
C LYS A 66 -0.61 0.38 8.47
N VAL A 67 0.49 1.13 8.51
CA VAL A 67 1.72 0.80 7.77
C VAL A 67 2.36 -0.46 8.34
N LEU A 68 2.40 -0.59 9.68
CA LEU A 68 2.91 -1.78 10.36
C LEU A 68 2.06 -3.04 10.07
N ALA A 69 0.74 -2.90 10.03
CA ALA A 69 -0.16 -4.00 9.71
C ALA A 69 0.02 -4.47 8.25
N LEU A 70 0.14 -3.55 7.29
CA LEU A 70 0.41 -3.91 5.89
C LEU A 70 1.77 -4.60 5.73
N MET A 71 2.81 -4.10 6.42
CA MET A 71 4.14 -4.71 6.41
C MET A 71 4.13 -6.12 7.02
N ALA A 72 3.38 -6.35 8.10
CA ALA A 72 3.24 -7.67 8.70
C ALA A 72 2.52 -8.67 7.79
N VAL A 73 1.47 -8.23 7.07
CA VAL A 73 0.78 -9.07 6.07
C VAL A 73 1.68 -9.40 4.89
N LEU A 74 2.47 -8.42 4.42
CA LEU A 74 3.43 -8.64 3.33
C LEU A 74 4.54 -9.64 3.74
N ALA A 75 5.03 -9.55 4.97
CA ALA A 75 6.01 -10.50 5.53
C ALA A 75 5.42 -11.92 5.65
N LEU A 76 4.15 -12.06 6.03
CA LEU A 76 3.48 -13.36 6.11
C LEU A 76 3.23 -13.97 4.73
N LEU A 77 2.84 -13.16 3.74
CA LEU A 77 2.61 -13.65 2.37
C LEU A 77 3.90 -14.06 1.65
N THR A 78 5.03 -13.44 1.98
CA THR A 78 6.35 -13.82 1.44
C THR A 78 6.96 -15.01 2.18
N ALA A 79 6.69 -15.19 3.47
CA ALA A 79 7.18 -16.34 4.25
C ALA A 79 6.49 -17.67 3.93
N VAL A 80 5.28 -17.65 3.36
CA VAL A 80 4.53 -18.86 2.95
C VAL A 80 5.04 -19.45 1.61
N TRP A 81 5.98 -18.77 0.93
CA TRP A 81 6.53 -19.17 -0.38
C TRP A 81 8.05 -19.48 -0.34
N ILE A 82 8.60 -19.78 0.84
CA ILE A 82 9.93 -20.40 1.04
C ILE A 82 9.73 -21.85 1.50
#